data_AF-A0A957Z9S7-F1
#
_entry.id   AF-A0A957Z9S7-F1
#
_cell.length_a   1.000
_cell.length_b   1.000
_cell.length_c   1.000
_cell.angle_alpha   90.00
_cell.angle_beta   90.00
_cell.angle_gamma   90.00
#
_symmetry.space_group_name_H-M   'P 1'
#
loop_
_entity.id
_entity.type
_entity.pdbx_description
1 polymer ?
#
loop_
_entity_poly.entity_id
_entity_poly.type
_entity_poly.pdbx_seq_one_letter_code
_entity_poly.pdbx_strand_id
1 'polypeptide(L)' 'MLKVAVIGLGNIGNTHAPIYMANEKTQLVAVCDIIKERADKA' A
#
# COMPACT_ATOMS: atom_id res chain seq x y z
N MET A 1 -6.83 4.12 -15.09
CA MET A 1 -5.84 3.84 -14.04
C MET A 1 -6.29 4.53 -12.75
N LEU A 2 -6.64 3.78 -11.71
CA LEU A 2 -7.00 4.35 -10.41
C LEU A 2 -5.74 4.55 -9.57
N LYS A 3 -5.56 5.74 -9.00
CA LYS A 3 -4.48 6.01 -8.05
C LYS A 3 -4.95 5.56 -6.66
N VAL A 4 -4.19 4.66 -6.05
CA VAL A 4 -4.54 4.05 -4.76
C VAL A 4 -3.47 4.40 -3.73
N ALA A 5 -3.89 4.65 -2.50
CA ALA A 5 -3.00 4.75 -1.34
C ALA A 5 -3.48 3.77 -0.26
N VAL A 6 -2.53 3.14 0.43
CA VAL A 6 -2.83 2.22 1.55
C VAL A 6 -2.45 2.89 2.87
N ILE A 7 -3.42 3.01 3.78
CA ILE A 7 -3.22 3.59 5.12
C ILE A 7 -3.29 2.45 6.15
N GLY A 8 -2.21 2.29 6.91
CA GLY A 8 -2.00 1.20 7.85
C GLY A 8 -1.37 -0.01 7.19
N LEU A 9 -0.12 -0.30 7.56
CA LEU A 9 0.72 -1.39 7.06
C LEU A 9 0.90 -2.47 8.13
N GLY A 10 -0.22 -2.85 8.77
CA GLY A 10 -0.33 -4.09 9.53
C GLY A 10 -0.51 -5.29 8.60
N ASN A 11 -1.17 -6.35 9.08
CA ASN A 11 -1.38 -7.56 8.27
C ASN A 11 -2.16 -7.28 6.97
N ILE A 12 -3.27 -6.53 7.06
CA ILE A 12 -4.13 -6.26 5.90
C ILE A 12 -3.41 -5.34 4.90
N GLY A 13 -2.80 -4.24 5.34
CA GLY A 13 -2.09 -3.33 4.44
C GLY A 13 -0.99 -4.01 3.62
N ASN A 14 -0.18 -4.86 4.27
CA ASN A 14 0.88 -5.61 3.58
C ASN A 14 0.34 -6.68 2.62
N THR A 15 -0.84 -7.24 2.85
CA THR A 15 -1.48 -8.18 1.91
C THR A 15 -2.11 -7.46 0.73
N HIS A 16 -2.72 -6.30 0.95
CA HIS A 16 -3.47 -5.59 -0.10
C HIS A 16 -2.60 -4.70 -0.99
N ALA A 17 -1.52 -4.10 -0.47
CA ALA A 17 -0.63 -3.26 -1.26
C ALA A 17 -0.06 -4.01 -2.50
N PRO A 18 0.45 -5.25 -2.40
CA PRO A 18 0.90 -6.02 -3.57
C PRO A 18 -0.22 -6.32 -4.58
N ILE A 19 -1.45 -6.52 -4.12
CA ILE A 19 -2.60 -6.77 -5.00
C ILE A 19 -2.89 -5.53 -5.85
N TYR A 20 -2.83 -4.33 -5.26
CA TYR A 20 -2.97 -3.08 -6.02
C TYR A 20 -1.77 -2.79 -6.93
N MET A 21 -0.56 -3.24 -6.58
CA MET A 21 0.60 -3.15 -7.48
C MET A 21 0.48 -4.09 -8.69
N ALA A 22 -0.06 -5.30 -8.49
CA ALA A 22 -0.21 -6.31 -9.54
C ALA A 22 -1.43 -6.10 -10.46
N ASN A 23 -2.39 -5.26 -10.06
CA ASN A 23 -3.60 -5.01 -10.82
C ASN A 23 -3.40 -3.90 -11.86
N GLU A 24 -3.48 -4.25 -13.14
CA GLU A 24 -3.27 -3.35 -14.29
C GLU A 24 -4.21 -2.13 -14.33
N LYS A 25 -5.35 -2.19 -13.62
CA LYS A 25 -6.30 -1.07 -13.55
C LYS A 25 -5.89 -0.03 -12.51
N THR A 26 -4.90 -0.31 -11.67
CA THR A 26 -4.52 0.51 -10.52
C THR A 26 -3.04 0.83 -10.48
N GLN A 27 -2.71 1.93 -9.81
CA GLN A 27 -1.35 2.32 -9.47
C GLN A 27 -1.31 2.65 -7.99
N LEU A 28 -0.55 1.89 -7.21
CA LEU A 28 -0.25 2.23 -5.82
C LEU A 28 0.72 3.42 -5.81
N VAL A 29 0.26 4.58 -5.34
CA VAL A 29 1.03 5.84 -5.39
C VAL A 29 1.59 6.26 -4.04
N ALA A 30 1.05 5.73 -2.95
CA ALA A 30 1.50 6.07 -1.60
C ALA A 30 1.14 4.97 -0.59
N VAL A 31 1.94 4.90 0.47
CA VAL A 31 1.64 4.15 1.69
C VAL A 31 1.84 5.05 2.90
N CYS A 32 1.13 4.77 3.99
CA CYS A 32 1.23 5.52 5.24
C CYS A 32 1.00 4.61 6.44
N ASP A 33 1.77 4.78 7.51
CA ASP A 33 1.53 4.15 8.81
C ASP A 33 1.99 5.11 9.92
N ILE A 34 1.39 5.00 11.12
CA ILE A 34 1.83 5.78 12.29
C ILE A 34 3.21 5.34 12.77
N ILE A 35 3.58 4.07 12.54
CA ILE A 35 4.90 3.53 12.80
C ILE A 35 5.74 3.70 11.53
N LYS A 36 6.63 4.69 11.55
CA LYS A 36 7.48 5.06 10.39
C LYS A 36 8.19 3.86 9.74
N GLU A 37 8.74 2.97 10.55
CA GLU A 37 9.46 1.78 10.07
C GLU A 37 8.58 0.84 9.23
N ARG A 38 7.27 0.80 9.49
CA ARG A 38 6.34 0.01 8.67
C ARG A 38 6.12 0.65 7.31
N ALA A 39 5.98 1.98 7.27
CA ALA A 39 5.87 2.75 6.04
C ALA A 39 7.13 2.65 5.18
N ASP A 40 8.31 2.75 5.79
CA ASP A 40 9.58 2.70 5.07
C ASP A 40 9.91 1.29 4.51
N LYS A 41 9.29 0.23 5.04
CA LYS A 41 9.49 -1.16 4.60
C LYS A 41 8.62 -1.57 3.40
N ALA A 42 7.49 -0.89 3.20
CA ALA A 42 6.52 -1.21 2.14
C ALA A 42 6.97 -0.70 0.76
#